data_AF-A0A418VC98-F1
#
_entry.id   AF-A0A418VC98-F1
#
_cell.length_a   1.000
_cell.length_b   1.000
_cell.length_c   1.000
_cell.angle_alpha   90.00
_cell.angle_beta   90.00
_cell.angle_gamma   90.00
#
_symmetry.space_group_name_H-M   'P 1'
#
loop_
_entity.id
_entity.type
_entity.pdbx_description
1 polymer ?
#
loop_
_entity_poly.entity_id
_entity_poly.type
_entity_poly.pdbx_seq_one_letter_code
_entity_poly.pdbx_strand_id
1 'polypeptide(L)'
;MSLTNAPFFSLSVPRVTSLYALTLLAVTLYWWGRVWREGRAGRVPRAAWWSLPGLLLLLFAPILEQPTFFALGAFLLLLGEFWPRAYRRAPGRPGWWWPLLGGLLGAALLLSVTRSLEAQRPALAVALALLLGSGAGLASGLSWPRRATPSTLPGWPRWVDVTVPEWPDLSLTLTGNGAELRNVSVSALNVSGWSPARTNGWLLVRNTRGEPVRTLAAGEAAWLPIEAHASGVRVWYNVGDDQQEPRLFRADWTPPTQGQSRVLN
;
A
#
# COMPACT_ATOMS: atom_id res chain seq x y z
N MET A 1 25.62 69.32 -33.18
CA MET A 1 25.68 67.87 -32.87
C MET A 1 25.52 67.72 -31.36
N SER A 2 24.30 67.46 -30.90
CA SER A 2 24.03 67.14 -29.49
C SER A 2 23.36 65.77 -29.50
N LEU A 3 24.08 64.76 -29.03
CA LEU A 3 23.57 63.40 -28.86
C LEU A 3 22.67 63.41 -27.63
N THR A 4 21.38 63.54 -27.84
CA THR A 4 20.36 63.34 -26.82
C THR A 4 20.37 61.86 -26.44
N ASN A 5 20.97 61.57 -25.28
CA ASN A 5 20.85 60.31 -24.57
C ASN A 5 19.37 59.93 -24.45
N ALA A 6 18.94 58.94 -25.23
CA ALA A 6 17.71 58.23 -24.99
C ALA A 6 17.86 57.47 -23.66
N PRO A 7 16.92 57.56 -22.71
CA PRO A 7 16.90 56.67 -21.56
C PRO A 7 16.52 55.26 -22.03
N PHE A 8 17.52 54.49 -22.45
CA PHE A 8 17.43 53.03 -22.53
C PHE A 8 17.30 52.49 -21.11
N PHE A 9 16.27 51.67 -20.86
CA PHE A 9 15.96 51.02 -19.58
C PHE A 9 15.20 51.86 -18.55
N SER A 10 13.96 52.23 -18.88
CA SER A 10 12.92 52.20 -17.86
C SER A 10 12.73 50.74 -17.42
N LEU A 11 13.44 50.35 -16.36
CA LEU A 11 13.26 49.09 -15.62
C LEU A 11 11.83 49.07 -15.05
N SER A 12 10.91 48.64 -15.90
CA SER A 12 9.51 48.50 -15.60
C SER A 12 9.35 47.22 -14.81
N VAL A 13 9.18 47.38 -13.49
CA VAL A 13 8.62 46.45 -12.46
C VAL A 13 8.92 44.96 -12.67
N PRO A 14 9.50 44.24 -11.69
CA PRO A 14 9.80 42.81 -11.83
C PRO A 14 8.53 42.00 -12.13
N ARG A 15 8.29 41.72 -13.42
CA ARG A 15 7.12 41.01 -13.89
C ARG A 15 7.50 39.54 -13.98
N VAL A 16 6.86 38.73 -13.15
CA VAL A 16 6.72 37.29 -13.40
C VAL A 16 6.25 37.14 -14.84
N THR A 17 7.12 36.66 -15.73
CA THR A 17 6.74 36.50 -17.14
C THR A 17 5.72 35.38 -17.25
N SER A 18 4.81 35.46 -18.22
CA SER A 18 3.80 34.41 -18.43
C SER A 18 4.46 33.04 -18.66
N LEU A 19 5.60 33.02 -19.35
CA LEU A 19 6.41 31.82 -19.54
C LEU A 19 6.92 31.26 -18.21
N TYR A 20 7.45 32.12 -17.33
CA TYR A 20 7.91 31.70 -16.01
C TYR A 20 6.78 31.11 -15.16
N ALA A 21 5.63 31.78 -15.13
CA ALA A 21 4.44 31.29 -14.44
C ALA A 21 3.99 29.92 -14.98
N LEU A 22 3.97 29.75 -16.30
CA LEU A 22 3.66 28.47 -16.95
C LEU A 22 4.65 27.37 -16.58
N THR A 23 5.96 27.68 -16.55
CA THR A 23 6.97 26.69 -16.13
C THR A 23 6.78 26.27 -14.67
N LEU A 24 6.52 27.20 -13.75
CA LEU A 24 6.24 26.89 -12.35
C LEU A 24 4.98 26.03 -12.19
N LEU A 25 3.93 26.34 -12.96
CA LEU A 25 2.71 25.56 -12.96
C LEU A 25 2.99 24.13 -13.44
N ALA A 26 3.72 23.97 -14.55
CA ALA A 26 4.08 22.67 -15.09
C ALA A 26 4.91 21.84 -14.10
N VAL A 27 5.90 22.44 -13.44
CA VAL A 27 6.71 21.77 -12.40
C VAL A 27 5.86 21.36 -11.20
N THR A 28 4.93 22.23 -10.77
CA THR A 28 4.02 21.93 -9.66
C THR A 28 3.10 20.76 -9.99
N LEU A 29 2.48 20.78 -11.19
CA LEU A 29 1.62 19.70 -11.66
C LEU A 29 2.38 18.39 -11.83
N TYR A 30 3.60 18.45 -12.37
CA TYR A 30 4.48 17.29 -12.46
C TYR A 30 4.74 16.68 -11.08
N TRP A 31 5.12 17.52 -10.10
CA TRP A 31 5.39 17.06 -8.74
C TRP A 31 4.15 16.45 -8.07
N TRP A 32 2.98 17.10 -8.20
CA TRP A 32 1.72 16.53 -7.72
C TRP A 32 1.36 15.20 -8.42
N GLY A 33 1.54 15.11 -9.73
CA GLY A 33 1.34 13.88 -10.49
C GLY A 33 2.27 12.75 -10.02
N ARG A 34 3.52 13.08 -9.67
CA ARG A 34 4.47 12.13 -9.09
C ARG A 34 4.04 11.68 -7.70
N VAL A 35 3.65 12.60 -6.82
CA VAL A 35 3.12 12.29 -5.47
C VAL A 35 1.88 11.40 -5.57
N TRP A 36 1.00 11.66 -6.53
CA TRP A 36 -0.16 10.84 -6.83
C TRP A 36 0.23 9.42 -7.28
N ARG A 37 1.15 9.30 -8.25
CA ARG A 37 1.62 8.01 -8.76
C ARG A 37 2.29 7.16 -7.67
N GLU A 38 3.14 7.77 -6.85
CA GLU A 38 3.81 7.08 -5.73
C GLU A 38 2.83 6.79 -4.57
N GLY A 39 1.84 7.65 -4.37
CA GLY A 39 0.74 7.44 -3.44
C GLY A 39 -0.06 6.19 -3.77
N ARG A 40 -0.36 5.94 -5.06
CA ARG A 40 -0.97 4.67 -5.53
C ARG A 40 -0.14 3.43 -5.19
N ALA A 41 1.18 3.57 -5.11
CA ALA A 41 2.09 2.50 -4.70
C ALA A 41 2.25 2.36 -3.17
N GLY A 42 1.45 3.08 -2.38
CA GLY A 42 1.49 3.07 -0.91
C GLY A 42 2.74 3.74 -0.32
N ARG A 43 3.36 4.66 -1.06
CA ARG A 43 4.54 5.41 -0.63
C ARG A 43 4.17 6.84 -0.26
N VAL A 44 4.84 7.38 0.75
CA VAL A 44 4.71 8.77 1.18
C VAL A 44 5.96 9.57 0.78
N PRO A 45 5.78 10.83 0.38
CA PRO A 45 6.90 11.74 0.16
C PRO A 45 7.63 11.97 1.49
N ARG A 46 8.95 11.71 1.51
CA ARG A 46 9.84 12.05 2.64
C ARG A 46 10.78 13.16 2.20
N ALA A 47 11.90 12.82 1.55
CA ALA A 47 12.80 13.83 1.02
C ALA A 47 12.17 14.58 -0.18
N ALA A 48 11.14 14.01 -0.83
CA ALA A 48 10.35 14.72 -1.83
C ALA A 48 9.60 15.95 -1.28
N TRP A 49 9.52 16.14 0.05
CA TRP A 49 9.02 17.39 0.63
C TRP A 49 9.96 18.58 0.41
N TRP A 50 11.24 18.36 0.10
CA TRP A 50 12.17 19.44 -0.27
C TRP A 50 11.77 20.17 -1.56
N SER A 51 10.93 19.56 -2.40
CA SER A 51 10.38 20.24 -3.56
C SER A 51 9.49 21.43 -3.19
N LEU A 52 8.92 21.44 -1.97
CA LEU A 52 8.02 22.49 -1.50
C LEU A 52 8.76 23.82 -1.20
N PRO A 53 9.81 23.85 -0.37
CA PRO A 53 10.65 25.05 -0.25
C PRO A 53 11.34 25.39 -1.58
N GLY A 54 11.65 24.41 -2.43
CA GLY A 54 12.18 24.66 -3.78
C GLY A 54 11.22 25.46 -4.67
N LEU A 55 9.94 25.05 -4.75
CA LEU A 55 8.89 25.76 -5.49
C LEU A 55 8.64 27.17 -4.94
N LEU A 56 8.65 27.34 -3.61
CA LEU A 56 8.49 28.66 -2.99
C LEU A 56 9.65 29.59 -3.35
N LEU A 57 10.89 29.12 -3.24
CA LEU A 57 12.05 29.92 -3.59
C LEU A 57 12.05 30.34 -5.07
N LEU A 58 11.68 29.44 -5.97
CA LEU A 58 11.53 29.80 -7.38
C LEU A 58 10.40 30.82 -7.58
N LEU A 59 9.27 30.69 -6.89
CA LEU A 59 8.20 31.68 -6.99
C LEU A 59 8.64 33.06 -6.49
N PHE A 60 9.40 33.12 -5.39
CA PHE A 60 9.88 34.37 -4.81
C PHE A 60 11.11 34.96 -5.50
N ALA A 61 11.88 34.17 -6.26
CA ALA A 61 13.07 34.64 -6.95
C ALA A 61 12.83 35.89 -7.83
N PRO A 62 11.82 35.93 -8.73
CA PRO A 62 11.51 37.15 -9.50
C PRO A 62 10.89 38.25 -8.65
N ILE A 63 10.17 37.93 -7.57
CA ILE A 63 9.48 38.90 -6.71
C ILE A 63 10.48 39.69 -5.85
N LEU A 64 11.53 39.02 -5.40
CA LEU A 64 12.56 39.58 -4.52
C LEU A 64 13.82 40.00 -5.29
N GLU A 65 13.86 39.78 -6.60
CA GLU A 65 15.00 40.08 -7.47
C GLU A 65 16.32 39.42 -7.01
N GLN A 66 16.22 38.25 -6.35
CA GLN A 66 17.36 37.52 -5.83
C GLN A 66 17.65 36.27 -6.67
N PRO A 67 18.72 36.27 -7.51
CA PRO A 67 19.06 35.11 -8.34
C PRO A 67 19.50 33.89 -7.52
N THR A 68 19.97 34.11 -6.28
CA THR A 68 20.30 33.04 -5.34
C THR A 68 19.10 32.19 -4.98
N PHE A 69 17.90 32.77 -4.91
CA PHE A 69 16.67 32.01 -4.64
C PHE A 69 16.28 31.12 -5.82
N PHE A 70 16.57 31.55 -7.04
CA PHE A 70 16.39 30.71 -8.20
C PHE A 70 17.30 29.48 -8.15
N ALA A 71 18.60 29.69 -7.96
CA ALA A 71 19.58 28.60 -7.91
C ALA A 71 19.31 27.62 -6.75
N LEU A 72 19.02 28.15 -5.55
CA LEU A 72 18.69 27.34 -4.38
C LEU A 72 17.36 26.59 -4.57
N GLY A 73 16.36 27.25 -5.15
CA GLY A 73 15.07 26.64 -5.44
C GLY A 73 15.19 25.47 -6.42
N ALA A 74 15.93 25.66 -7.51
CA ALA A 74 16.25 24.60 -8.47
C ALA A 74 17.04 23.45 -7.83
N PHE A 75 18.04 23.76 -7.00
CA PHE A 75 18.79 22.76 -6.24
C PHE A 75 17.89 21.92 -5.34
N LEU A 76 16.98 22.54 -4.58
CA LEU A 76 16.04 21.82 -3.70
C LEU A 76 15.04 20.96 -4.48
N LEU A 77 14.62 21.40 -5.67
CA LEU A 77 13.82 20.56 -6.57
C LEU A 77 14.59 19.31 -7.00
N LEU A 78 15.84 19.48 -7.45
CA LEU A 78 16.71 18.36 -7.86
C LEU A 78 17.01 17.43 -6.67
N LEU A 79 17.22 17.99 -5.49
CA LEU A 79 17.39 17.24 -4.26
C LEU A 79 16.14 16.39 -3.98
N GLY A 80 14.95 17.00 -4.00
CA GLY A 80 13.69 16.27 -3.83
C GLY A 80 13.45 15.21 -4.92
N GLU A 81 13.94 15.45 -6.13
CA GLU A 81 13.77 14.57 -7.29
C GLU A 81 14.65 13.32 -7.22
N PHE A 82 15.94 13.51 -6.93
CA PHE A 82 17.01 12.51 -7.07
C PHE A 82 17.52 11.96 -5.73
N TRP A 83 17.01 12.40 -4.58
CA TRP A 83 17.46 11.87 -3.29
C TRP A 83 17.14 10.37 -3.15
N PRO A 84 18.09 9.54 -2.71
CA PRO A 84 17.84 8.13 -2.45
C PRO A 84 16.76 7.99 -1.37
N ARG A 85 15.69 7.24 -1.67
CA ARG A 85 14.50 7.09 -0.81
C ARG A 85 13.67 8.38 -0.66
N ALA A 86 13.58 9.20 -1.72
CA ALA A 86 12.66 10.35 -1.78
C ALA A 86 11.22 10.00 -1.38
N TYR A 87 10.78 8.79 -1.72
CA TYR A 87 9.51 8.19 -1.30
C TYR A 87 9.76 6.91 -0.51
N ARG A 88 9.02 6.72 0.59
CA ARG A 88 9.11 5.50 1.44
C ARG A 88 7.73 4.89 1.63
N ARG A 89 7.65 3.56 1.71
CA ARG A 89 6.39 2.88 2.10
C ARG A 89 5.98 3.33 3.50
N ALA A 90 4.73 3.73 3.67
CA ALA A 90 4.17 4.04 4.98
C ALA A 90 3.33 2.86 5.50
N PRO A 91 3.29 2.63 6.82
CA PRO A 91 2.53 1.52 7.42
C PRO A 91 1.00 1.70 7.32
N GLY A 92 0.52 2.93 7.10
CA GLY A 92 -0.89 3.26 7.03
C GLY A 92 -1.17 4.44 6.10
N ARG A 93 -2.46 4.66 5.83
CA ARG A 93 -2.93 5.77 5.00
C ARG A 93 -2.58 7.10 5.68
N PRO A 94 -2.01 8.08 4.96
CA PRO A 94 -1.81 9.41 5.50
C PRO A 94 -3.17 10.02 5.88
N GLY A 95 -3.23 10.66 7.05
CA GLY A 95 -4.46 11.28 7.55
C GLY A 95 -5.00 12.30 6.54
N TRP A 96 -6.32 12.32 6.33
CA TRP A 96 -6.97 13.22 5.38
C TRP A 96 -7.33 14.58 5.99
N TRP A 97 -7.27 14.71 7.32
CA TRP A 97 -7.65 15.93 8.04
C TRP A 97 -6.59 17.04 7.98
N TRP A 98 -5.29 16.70 8.06
CA TRP A 98 -4.21 17.69 8.05
C TRP A 98 -4.08 18.46 6.72
N PRO A 99 -4.23 17.85 5.52
CA PRO A 99 -4.14 18.62 4.28
C PRO A 99 -5.42 19.43 4.03
N LEU A 100 -6.57 19.02 4.56
CA LEU A 100 -7.77 19.86 4.53
C LEU A 100 -7.61 21.10 5.41
N LEU A 101 -7.14 20.91 6.64
CA LEU A 101 -6.88 22.02 7.57
C LEU A 101 -5.84 22.97 6.99
N GLY A 102 -4.73 22.44 6.45
CA GLY A 102 -3.72 23.23 5.78
C GLY A 102 -4.26 24.00 4.57
N GLY A 103 -5.14 23.37 3.77
CA GLY A 103 -5.74 24.01 2.60
C GLY A 103 -6.68 25.14 2.99
N LEU A 104 -7.51 24.94 4.02
CA LEU A 104 -8.41 25.96 4.56
C LEU A 104 -7.63 27.14 5.17
N LEU A 105 -6.60 26.87 5.99
CA LEU A 105 -5.75 27.90 6.57
C LEU A 105 -4.97 28.66 5.48
N GLY A 106 -4.42 27.95 4.49
CA GLY A 106 -3.72 28.55 3.36
C GLY A 106 -4.63 29.44 2.52
N ALA A 107 -5.86 29.00 2.23
CA ALA A 107 -6.85 29.79 1.51
C ALA A 107 -7.31 31.02 2.31
N ALA A 108 -7.55 30.87 3.62
CA ALA A 108 -7.92 31.99 4.48
C ALA A 108 -6.80 33.03 4.58
N LEU A 109 -5.55 32.60 4.71
CA LEU A 109 -4.38 33.48 4.71
C LEU A 109 -4.20 34.16 3.35
N LEU A 110 -4.36 33.43 2.23
CA LEU A 110 -4.28 34.02 0.90
C LEU A 110 -5.35 35.10 0.71
N LEU A 111 -6.60 34.81 1.11
CA LEU A 111 -7.70 35.77 1.06
C LEU A 111 -7.40 37.00 1.92
N SER A 112 -6.85 36.80 3.13
CA SER A 112 -6.44 37.89 4.03
C SER A 112 -5.36 38.77 3.39
N VAL A 113 -4.34 38.18 2.79
CA VAL A 113 -3.28 38.91 2.09
C VAL A 113 -3.84 39.69 0.90
N THR A 114 -4.77 39.12 0.11
CA THR A 114 -5.38 39.82 -1.03
C THR A 114 -6.28 41.00 -0.63
N ARG A 115 -6.80 40.99 0.60
CA ARG A 115 -7.64 42.06 1.15
C ARG A 115 -6.84 43.13 1.90
N SER A 116 -5.58 42.83 2.25
CA SER A 116 -4.68 43.79 2.87
C SER A 116 -4.12 44.74 1.83
N LEU A 117 -4.10 46.04 2.14
CA LEU A 117 -3.40 47.05 1.33
C LEU A 117 -1.87 46.96 1.51
N GLU A 118 -1.41 46.26 2.54
CA GLU A 118 0.01 46.00 2.78
C GLU A 118 0.43 44.64 2.23
N ALA A 119 1.47 44.65 1.39
CA ALA A 119 2.08 43.45 0.82
C ALA A 119 2.86 42.66 1.88
N GLN A 120 2.20 41.78 2.62
CA GLN A 120 2.83 40.89 3.60
C GLN A 120 3.44 39.66 2.91
N ARG A 121 4.63 39.84 2.33
CA ARG A 121 5.43 38.77 1.68
C ARG A 121 5.58 37.48 2.49
N PRO A 122 5.85 37.49 3.82
CA PRO A 122 5.95 36.26 4.59
C PRO A 122 4.60 35.55 4.74
N ALA A 123 3.50 36.28 4.90
CA ALA A 123 2.16 35.71 4.98
C ALA A 123 1.75 35.04 3.65
N LEU A 124 2.10 35.66 2.52
CA LEU A 124 1.93 35.06 1.20
C LEU A 124 2.73 33.77 1.04
N ALA A 125 3.98 33.75 1.51
CA ALA A 125 4.84 32.57 1.45
C ALA A 125 4.24 31.40 2.24
N VAL A 126 3.76 31.68 3.45
CA VAL A 126 3.10 30.69 4.31
C VAL A 126 1.80 30.19 3.67
N ALA A 127 0.96 31.08 3.15
CA ALA A 127 -0.29 30.72 2.48
C ALA A 127 -0.03 29.75 1.31
N LEU A 128 0.96 30.06 0.46
CA LEU A 128 1.31 29.24 -0.69
C LEU A 128 1.97 27.91 -0.28
N ALA A 129 2.81 27.92 0.77
CA ALA A 129 3.38 26.69 1.32
C ALA A 129 2.29 25.73 1.78
N LEU A 130 1.30 26.27 2.50
CA LEU A 130 0.15 25.53 2.98
C LEU A 130 -0.67 24.98 1.82
N LEU A 131 -0.96 25.78 0.79
CA LEU A 131 -1.73 25.32 -0.38
C LEU A 131 -1.00 24.24 -1.17
N LEU A 132 0.29 24.42 -1.46
CA LEU A 132 1.11 23.44 -2.20
C LEU A 132 1.23 22.12 -1.43
N GLY A 133 1.48 22.19 -0.13
CA GLY A 133 1.60 21.01 0.72
C GLY A 133 0.28 20.30 0.92
N SER A 134 -0.82 21.05 1.04
CA SER A 134 -2.16 20.50 1.14
C SER A 134 -2.59 19.81 -0.15
N GLY A 135 -2.29 20.39 -1.31
CA GLY A 135 -2.51 19.75 -2.62
C GLY A 135 -1.78 18.42 -2.74
N ALA A 136 -0.50 18.36 -2.34
CA ALA A 136 0.28 17.12 -2.33
C ALA A 136 -0.25 16.09 -1.31
N GLY A 137 -0.65 16.55 -0.12
CA GLY A 137 -1.25 15.71 0.91
C GLY A 137 -2.57 15.09 0.49
N LEU A 138 -3.46 15.88 -0.14
CA LEU A 138 -4.70 15.41 -0.74
C LEU A 138 -4.43 14.44 -1.89
N ALA A 139 -3.51 14.78 -2.80
CA ALA A 139 -3.13 13.90 -3.89
C ALA A 139 -2.62 12.53 -3.37
N SER A 140 -1.78 12.53 -2.33
CA SER A 140 -1.31 11.29 -1.69
C SER A 140 -2.44 10.52 -0.98
N GLY A 141 -3.33 11.22 -0.25
CA GLY A 141 -4.43 10.60 0.48
C GLY A 141 -5.56 10.06 -0.41
N LEU A 142 -5.84 10.71 -1.55
CA LEU A 142 -6.84 10.31 -2.54
C LEU A 142 -6.33 9.17 -3.45
N SER A 143 -5.05 9.23 -3.82
CA SER A 143 -4.41 8.17 -4.61
C SER A 143 -4.03 6.95 -3.79
N TRP A 144 -4.03 7.06 -2.46
CA TRP A 144 -3.65 5.96 -1.58
C TRP A 144 -4.43 4.72 -1.98
N PRO A 145 -3.77 3.57 -2.19
CA PRO A 145 -4.47 2.35 -2.52
C PRO A 145 -5.50 2.15 -1.43
N ARG A 146 -6.77 2.14 -1.82
CA ARG A 146 -7.78 1.50 -0.99
C ARG A 146 -7.17 0.13 -0.78
N ARG A 147 -6.79 -0.18 0.47
CA ARG A 147 -6.62 -1.58 0.82
C ARG A 147 -7.98 -2.15 0.46
N ALA A 148 -8.10 -2.73 -0.74
CA ALA A 148 -8.69 -4.03 -0.83
C ALA A 148 -7.98 -4.74 0.31
N THR A 149 -8.70 -4.93 1.42
CA THR A 149 -8.49 -6.12 2.24
C THR A 149 -8.13 -7.16 1.20
N PRO A 150 -6.85 -7.59 1.13
CA PRO A 150 -6.47 -8.56 0.12
C PRO A 150 -7.57 -9.58 0.20
N SER A 151 -8.35 -9.72 -0.89
CA SER A 151 -9.45 -10.68 -0.94
C SER A 151 -8.80 -11.91 -0.36
N THR A 152 -9.28 -12.29 0.82
CA THR A 152 -8.62 -13.18 1.75
C THR A 152 -7.81 -14.19 0.93
N LEU A 153 -6.49 -14.26 1.14
CA LEU A 153 -5.83 -15.54 0.87
C LEU A 153 -6.81 -16.59 1.40
N PRO A 154 -7.37 -17.48 0.55
CA PRO A 154 -8.50 -18.31 0.95
C PRO A 154 -8.12 -18.97 2.25
N GLY A 155 -8.78 -18.55 3.32
CA GLY A 155 -8.52 -18.97 4.68
C GLY A 155 -7.09 -18.78 5.24
N TRP A 156 -6.98 -17.96 6.27
CA TRP A 156 -6.07 -18.26 7.39
C TRP A 156 -6.87 -18.63 8.66
N PRO A 157 -7.74 -19.66 8.63
CA PRO A 157 -8.54 -20.10 9.77
C PRO A 157 -7.70 -20.77 10.87
N ARG A 158 -6.37 -20.89 10.70
CA ARG A 158 -5.48 -21.42 11.74
C ARG A 158 -5.49 -20.57 13.03
N TRP A 159 -5.73 -19.26 12.91
CA TRP A 159 -5.66 -18.31 14.03
C TRP A 159 -7.02 -17.71 14.40
N VAL A 160 -8.10 -18.31 13.91
CA VAL A 160 -9.48 -17.94 14.22
C VAL A 160 -10.05 -19.01 15.14
N ASP A 161 -10.98 -18.65 16.01
CA ASP A 161 -11.75 -19.63 16.75
C ASP A 161 -12.46 -20.56 15.77
N VAL A 162 -12.15 -21.85 15.86
CA VAL A 162 -12.68 -22.89 14.98
C VAL A 162 -13.63 -23.79 15.75
N THR A 163 -14.75 -24.10 15.11
CA THR A 163 -15.69 -25.09 15.62
C THR A 163 -15.27 -26.46 15.13
N VAL A 164 -15.07 -27.41 16.04
CA VAL A 164 -14.93 -28.84 15.68
C VAL A 164 -16.35 -29.42 15.72
N PRO A 165 -16.94 -29.79 14.58
CA PRO A 165 -18.31 -30.31 14.58
C PRO A 165 -18.35 -31.66 15.30
N GLU A 166 -19.46 -31.93 15.97
CA GLU A 166 -19.71 -33.21 16.65
C GLU A 166 -19.72 -34.38 15.64
N TRP A 167 -20.31 -34.14 14.46
CA TRP A 167 -20.35 -35.08 13.34
C TRP A 167 -19.40 -34.59 12.23
N PRO A 168 -18.48 -35.45 11.73
CA PRO A 168 -17.47 -35.01 10.78
C PRO A 168 -18.07 -34.83 9.37
N ASP A 169 -17.85 -33.65 8.77
CA ASP A 169 -18.22 -33.37 7.37
C ASP A 169 -17.22 -33.98 6.36
N LEU A 170 -16.05 -34.37 6.84
CA LEU A 170 -14.95 -34.95 6.09
C LEU A 170 -14.61 -36.35 6.62
N SER A 171 -14.25 -37.25 5.72
CA SER A 171 -13.66 -38.54 6.07
C SER A 171 -12.23 -38.62 5.53
N LEU A 172 -11.38 -39.37 6.21
CA LEU A 172 -9.98 -39.56 5.82
C LEU A 172 -9.67 -41.05 5.73
N THR A 173 -9.09 -41.48 4.61
CA THR A 173 -8.60 -42.85 4.40
C THR A 173 -7.10 -42.82 4.15
N LEU A 174 -6.35 -43.59 4.93
CA LEU A 174 -4.90 -43.72 4.73
C LEU A 174 -4.63 -44.67 3.55
N THR A 175 -3.72 -44.27 2.68
CA THR A 175 -3.29 -45.04 1.50
C THR A 175 -1.77 -45.24 1.56
N GLY A 176 -1.22 -46.15 0.75
CA GLY A 176 0.23 -46.40 0.72
C GLY A 176 1.08 -45.17 0.36
N ASN A 177 0.50 -44.19 -0.34
CA ASN A 177 1.23 -43.02 -0.85
C ASN A 177 0.83 -41.70 -0.15
N GLY A 178 -0.10 -41.72 0.81
CA GLY A 178 -0.62 -40.49 1.44
C GLY A 178 -1.99 -40.72 2.07
N ALA A 179 -2.85 -39.70 2.12
CA ALA A 179 -4.23 -39.88 2.55
C ALA A 179 -5.24 -39.29 1.57
N GLU A 180 -6.36 -39.98 1.44
CA GLU A 180 -7.52 -39.52 0.70
C GLU A 180 -8.49 -38.84 1.66
N LEU A 181 -8.79 -37.58 1.40
CA LEU A 181 -9.74 -36.76 2.12
C LEU A 181 -11.03 -36.67 1.29
N ARG A 182 -12.15 -37.12 1.82
CA ARG A 182 -13.43 -37.14 1.10
C ARG A 182 -14.50 -36.34 1.82
N ASN A 183 -15.24 -35.52 1.07
CA ASN A 183 -16.42 -34.82 1.56
C ASN A 183 -17.58 -35.81 1.74
N VAL A 184 -18.02 -36.03 2.98
CA VAL A 184 -19.16 -36.90 3.33
C VAL A 184 -20.41 -36.11 3.68
N SER A 185 -20.33 -34.78 3.68
CA SER A 185 -21.48 -33.91 3.86
C SER A 185 -22.32 -33.81 2.58
N VAL A 186 -23.57 -33.38 2.74
CA VAL A 186 -24.50 -33.10 1.62
C VAL A 186 -24.19 -31.78 0.91
N SER A 187 -23.31 -30.94 1.46
CA SER A 187 -23.00 -29.61 0.94
C SER A 187 -21.58 -29.56 0.37
N ALA A 188 -21.34 -28.61 -0.53
CA ALA A 188 -19.97 -28.33 -0.96
C ALA A 188 -19.17 -27.72 0.20
N LEU A 189 -17.92 -28.15 0.34
CA LEU A 189 -17.00 -27.66 1.36
C LEU A 189 -15.94 -26.77 0.74
N ASN A 190 -15.80 -25.57 1.26
CA ASN A 190 -14.74 -24.64 0.87
C ASN A 190 -13.51 -24.87 1.74
N VAL A 191 -12.51 -25.57 1.18
CA VAL A 191 -11.30 -25.98 1.88
C VAL A 191 -10.25 -24.89 1.78
N SER A 192 -9.77 -24.45 2.95
CA SER A 192 -8.77 -23.39 3.08
C SER A 192 -7.34 -23.94 3.00
N GLY A 193 -7.12 -25.13 3.54
CA GLY A 193 -5.81 -25.76 3.61
C GLY A 193 -5.74 -26.83 4.70
N TRP A 194 -4.58 -27.46 4.82
CA TRP A 194 -4.34 -28.53 5.79
C TRP A 194 -2.91 -28.49 6.35
N SER A 195 -2.72 -29.17 7.49
CA SER A 195 -1.44 -29.30 8.19
C SER A 195 -1.32 -30.70 8.80
N PRO A 196 -0.13 -31.33 8.77
CA PRO A 196 0.14 -32.47 9.63
C PRO A 196 0.00 -32.08 11.11
N ALA A 197 -0.44 -32.99 11.99
CA ALA A 197 -0.76 -32.67 13.38
C ALA A 197 0.46 -32.23 14.23
N ARG A 198 1.65 -32.73 13.91
CA ARG A 198 2.91 -32.42 14.63
C ARG A 198 3.85 -31.48 13.87
N THR A 199 3.49 -31.10 12.65
CA THR A 199 4.31 -30.24 11.80
C THR A 199 3.59 -28.94 11.58
N ASN A 200 4.31 -27.83 11.69
CA ASN A 200 3.78 -26.52 11.34
C ASN A 200 3.90 -26.29 9.84
N GLY A 201 3.00 -26.88 9.05
CA GLY A 201 2.98 -26.76 7.59
C GLY A 201 1.60 -26.38 7.10
N TRP A 202 1.48 -25.27 6.36
CA TRP A 202 0.22 -24.92 5.69
C TRP A 202 0.29 -25.35 4.24
N LEU A 203 -0.46 -26.39 3.91
CA LEU A 203 -0.45 -27.02 2.60
C LEU A 203 -1.81 -26.87 1.93
N LEU A 204 -1.78 -26.67 0.61
CA LEU A 204 -2.99 -26.69 -0.21
C LEU A 204 -3.46 -28.13 -0.38
N VAL A 205 -4.78 -28.33 -0.33
CA VAL A 205 -5.41 -29.59 -0.71
C VAL A 205 -5.32 -29.73 -2.23
N ARG A 206 -5.01 -30.94 -2.72
CA ARG A 206 -4.85 -31.22 -4.15
C ARG A 206 -5.78 -32.35 -4.58
N ASN A 207 -6.26 -32.33 -5.82
CA ASN A 207 -6.98 -33.47 -6.38
C ASN A 207 -6.01 -34.61 -6.72
N THR A 208 -6.55 -35.74 -7.21
CA THR A 208 -5.78 -36.90 -7.69
C THR A 208 -4.84 -36.58 -8.86
N ARG A 209 -5.04 -35.45 -9.55
CA ARG A 209 -4.18 -34.94 -10.63
C ARG A 209 -3.11 -33.97 -10.13
N GLY A 210 -3.06 -33.69 -8.83
CA GLY A 210 -2.10 -32.79 -8.21
C GLY A 210 -2.46 -31.29 -8.32
N GLU A 211 -3.63 -30.95 -8.86
CA GLU A 211 -4.10 -29.56 -8.98
C GLU A 211 -4.68 -29.07 -7.65
N PRO A 212 -4.46 -27.81 -7.25
CA PRO A 212 -5.00 -27.27 -6.01
C PRO A 212 -6.53 -27.20 -6.05
N VAL A 213 -7.19 -27.72 -5.01
CA VAL A 213 -8.64 -27.72 -4.86
C VAL A 213 -9.04 -26.76 -3.75
N ARG A 214 -10.00 -25.88 -4.04
CA ARG A 214 -10.57 -24.93 -3.06
C ARG A 214 -11.97 -25.32 -2.61
N THR A 215 -12.71 -26.05 -3.45
CA THR A 215 -14.08 -26.45 -3.17
C THR A 215 -14.17 -27.95 -3.44
N LEU A 216 -14.57 -28.71 -2.43
CA LEU A 216 -14.88 -30.13 -2.54
C LEU A 216 -16.39 -30.29 -2.64
N ALA A 217 -16.88 -30.74 -3.79
CA ALA A 217 -18.29 -31.09 -3.95
C ALA A 217 -18.67 -32.26 -3.02
N ALA A 218 -19.98 -32.42 -2.77
CA ALA A 218 -20.47 -33.55 -1.98
C ALA A 218 -20.03 -34.88 -2.60
N GLY A 219 -19.38 -35.74 -1.81
CA GLY A 219 -18.85 -37.02 -2.25
C GLY A 219 -17.48 -36.97 -2.96
N GLU A 220 -16.96 -35.77 -3.28
CA GLU A 220 -15.67 -35.60 -3.95
C GLU A 220 -14.50 -35.90 -3.01
N ALA A 221 -13.43 -36.45 -3.59
CA ALA A 221 -12.20 -36.79 -2.89
C ALA A 221 -11.02 -35.95 -3.37
N ALA A 222 -10.16 -35.60 -2.42
CA ALA A 222 -8.87 -34.99 -2.63
C ALA A 222 -7.77 -35.82 -1.96
N TRP A 223 -6.54 -35.56 -2.37
CA TRP A 223 -5.37 -36.26 -1.90
C TRP A 223 -4.45 -35.33 -1.11
N LEU A 224 -3.94 -35.87 0.00
CA LEU A 224 -3.00 -35.21 0.90
C LEU A 224 -1.66 -35.96 0.83
N PRO A 225 -0.55 -35.29 0.43
CA PRO A 225 0.79 -35.86 0.49
C PRO A 225 1.23 -35.99 1.95
N ILE A 226 0.96 -37.14 2.56
CA ILE A 226 1.33 -37.41 3.94
C ILE A 226 2.57 -38.29 3.98
N GLU A 227 3.56 -37.89 4.78
CA GLU A 227 4.76 -38.67 5.03
C GLU A 227 4.47 -39.86 5.96
N ALA A 228 5.22 -40.95 5.82
CA ALA A 228 4.99 -42.21 6.55
C ALA A 228 5.02 -42.06 8.09
N HIS A 229 5.67 -41.03 8.61
CA HIS A 229 5.77 -40.76 10.05
C HIS A 229 4.73 -39.77 10.58
N ALA A 230 3.82 -39.27 9.75
CA ALA A 230 2.78 -38.36 10.22
C ALA A 230 1.86 -39.09 11.21
N SER A 231 1.47 -38.39 12.28
CA SER A 231 0.59 -38.93 13.33
C SER A 231 -0.81 -38.31 13.33
N GLY A 232 -1.16 -37.59 12.26
CA GLY A 232 -2.43 -36.88 12.18
C GLY A 232 -2.45 -35.76 11.16
N VAL A 233 -3.66 -35.28 10.86
CA VAL A 233 -3.98 -34.19 9.95
C VAL A 233 -4.99 -33.25 10.57
N ARG A 234 -4.86 -31.97 10.19
CA ARG A 234 -5.77 -30.89 10.47
C ARG A 234 -6.21 -30.28 9.15
N VAL A 235 -7.50 -30.24 8.87
CA VAL A 235 -8.05 -29.62 7.65
C VAL A 235 -9.02 -28.53 8.05
N TRP A 236 -8.84 -27.32 7.50
CA TRP A 236 -9.71 -26.20 7.76
C TRP A 236 -10.63 -25.95 6.57
N TYR A 237 -11.91 -25.79 6.84
CA TYR A 237 -12.94 -25.67 5.81
C TYR A 237 -14.17 -24.91 6.30
N ASN A 238 -14.97 -24.45 5.36
CA ASN A 238 -16.30 -23.87 5.59
C ASN A 238 -17.35 -24.69 4.82
N VAL A 239 -18.60 -24.66 5.29
CA VAL A 239 -19.71 -25.34 4.62
C VAL A 239 -20.47 -24.34 3.75
N GLY A 240 -20.61 -24.64 2.46
CA GLY A 240 -21.28 -23.76 1.49
C GLY A 240 -20.44 -22.58 1.01
N ASP A 241 -21.07 -21.72 0.21
CA ASP A 241 -20.43 -20.59 -0.50
C ASP A 241 -20.26 -19.33 0.38
N ASP A 242 -20.93 -19.33 1.54
CA ASP A 242 -20.92 -18.22 2.46
C ASP A 242 -19.79 -18.37 3.49
N GLN A 243 -19.19 -17.25 3.92
CA GLN A 243 -18.09 -17.24 4.91
C GLN A 243 -18.60 -17.52 6.33
N GLN A 244 -19.36 -18.61 6.51
CA GLN A 244 -19.80 -19.11 7.81
C GLN A 244 -18.62 -19.65 8.63
N GLU A 245 -18.91 -19.88 9.91
CA GLU A 245 -17.99 -20.28 10.96
C GLU A 245 -16.91 -21.27 10.48
N PRO A 246 -15.61 -20.93 10.65
CA PRO A 246 -14.54 -21.79 10.19
C PRO A 246 -14.53 -23.08 11.00
N ARG A 247 -14.55 -24.22 10.30
CA ARG A 247 -14.54 -25.55 10.90
C ARG A 247 -13.17 -26.19 10.78
N LEU A 248 -12.88 -27.07 11.74
CA LEU A 248 -11.64 -27.83 11.78
C LEU A 248 -11.92 -29.32 11.87
N PHE A 249 -11.55 -30.05 10.81
CA PHE A 249 -11.48 -31.50 10.84
C PHE A 249 -10.15 -31.96 11.43
N ARG A 250 -10.21 -32.88 12.40
CA ARG A 250 -9.05 -33.45 13.07
C ARG A 250 -9.09 -34.97 12.93
N ALA A 251 -8.01 -35.53 12.39
CA ALA A 251 -7.78 -36.97 12.38
C ALA A 251 -6.40 -37.22 12.96
N ASP A 252 -6.31 -37.96 14.06
CA ASP A 252 -5.04 -38.39 14.66
C ASP A 252 -4.94 -39.91 14.59
N TRP A 253 -3.73 -40.40 14.39
CA TRP A 253 -3.43 -41.82 14.39
C TRP A 253 -2.02 -42.08 14.90
N THR A 254 -1.77 -43.32 15.32
CA THR A 254 -0.44 -43.76 15.71
C THR A 254 0.29 -44.26 14.46
N PRO A 255 1.40 -43.64 14.04
CA PRO A 255 2.17 -44.16 12.91
C PRO A 255 2.72 -45.55 13.26
N PRO A 256 2.86 -46.46 12.29
CA PRO A 256 3.46 -47.76 12.53
C PRO A 256 4.87 -47.55 13.10
N THR A 257 5.15 -48.12 14.26
CA THR A 257 6.49 -48.14 14.85
C THR A 257 7.43 -48.83 13.88
N GLN A 258 8.42 -48.11 13.32
CA GLN A 258 9.54 -48.78 12.68
C GLN A 258 10.20 -49.64 13.77
N GLY A 259 10.02 -50.96 13.63
CA GLY A 259 10.74 -51.93 14.44
C GLY A 259 12.22 -51.58 14.40
N GLN A 260 12.79 -51.45 15.59
CA GLN A 260 14.20 -51.13 15.86
C GLN A 260 15.10 -51.82 14.83
N SER A 261 15.62 -51.08 13.85
CA SER A 261 16.87 -51.46 13.20
C SER A 261 17.97 -51.23 14.23
N ARG A 262 18.11 -52.19 15.16
CA ARG A 262 19.31 -52.36 15.95
C ARG A 262 20.44 -52.64 14.97
N VAL A 263 21.17 -51.60 14.60
CA VAL A 263 22.53 -51.75 14.09
C VAL A 263 23.33 -52.29 15.27
N LEU A 264 23.50 -53.61 15.30
CA LEU A 264 24.54 -54.23 16.12
C LEU A 264 25.86 -53.89 15.42
N ASN A 265 26.71 -53.12 16.10
CA ASN A 265 28.14 -53.10 15.79
C ASN A 265 28.75 -54.47 16.11
#